data_AF-A0ABD6DU50-F1
#
_entry.id   AF-A0ABD6DU50-F1
#
_cell.length_a   1.000
_cell.length_b   1.000
_cell.length_c   1.000
_cell.angle_alpha   90.00
_cell.angle_beta   90.00
_cell.angle_gamma   90.00
#
_symmetry.space_group_name_H-M   'P 1'
#
loop_
_entity.id
_entity.type
_entity.pdbx_description
1 polymer ?
#
loop_
_entity_poly.entity_id
_entity_poly.type
_entity_poly.pdbx_seq_one_letter_code
_entity_poly.pdbx_strand_id
1 'polypeptide(L)' 'MTEPVVLLLVGALLVQLPLGVVMYFDAKRLNLKDPELYWLGVVVPTAGFVVILYYFSKRRDLPKECETDS' A
#
# COMPACT_ATOMS: atom_id res chain seq x y z
N MET A 1 3.85 17.57 -12.42
CA MET A 1 3.90 17.25 -10.99
C MET A 1 3.62 15.78 -10.68
N THR A 2 2.79 15.08 -11.46
CA THR A 2 2.50 13.64 -11.30
C THR A 2 3.71 12.73 -11.50
N GLU A 3 4.57 13.02 -12.47
CA GLU A 3 5.74 12.18 -12.79
C GLU A 3 6.72 11.99 -11.61
N PRO A 4 7.20 13.04 -10.90
CA PRO A 4 8.05 12.84 -9.73
C PRO A 4 7.31 12.17 -8.56
N VAL A 5 5.99 12.39 -8.41
CA VAL A 5 5.18 11.71 -7.36
C VAL A 5 5.09 10.21 -7.64
N VAL A 6 4.83 9.82 -8.89
CA VAL A 6 4.80 8.41 -9.30
C VAL A 6 6.17 7.76 -9.11
N LEU A 7 7.25 8.45 -9.49
CA LEU A 7 8.61 7.97 -9.29
C LEU A 7 8.91 7.71 -7.80
N LEU A 8 8.55 8.65 -6.92
CA LEU A 8 8.75 8.51 -5.47
C LEU A 8 7.92 7.39 -4.87
N LEU A 9 6.66 7.21 -5.32
CA LEU A 9 5.81 6.12 -4.86
C LEU A 9 6.35 4.76 -5.29
N VAL A 10 6.78 4.62 -6.55
CA VAL A 10 7.39 3.39 -7.05
C VAL A 10 8.71 3.11 -6.32
N GLY A 11 9.55 4.13 -6.13
CA GLY A 11 10.79 4.02 -5.36
C GLY A 11 10.54 3.59 -3.91
N ALA A 12 9.55 4.18 -3.24
CA ALA A 12 9.16 3.81 -1.90
C ALA A 12 8.70 2.34 -1.83
N LEU A 13 7.90 1.88 -2.78
CA LEU A 13 7.46 0.47 -2.85
C LEU A 13 8.63 -0.50 -3.05
N LEU A 14 9.56 -0.15 -3.93
CA LEU A 14 10.76 -0.96 -4.20
C LEU A 14 11.67 -1.08 -2.98
N VAL A 15 11.72 -0.05 -2.12
CA VAL A 15 12.50 -0.08 -0.87
C VAL A 15 11.73 -0.75 0.26
N GLN A 16 10.43 -0.52 0.34
CA GLN A 16 9.54 -1.01 1.40
C GLN A 16 9.47 -2.53 1.45
N LEU A 17 9.33 -3.20 0.31
CA LEU A 17 9.19 -4.67 0.28
C LEU A 17 10.46 -5.40 0.77
N PRO A 18 11.68 -5.06 0.31
CA PRO A 18 12.91 -5.59 0.87
C PRO A 18 13.06 -5.31 2.38
N LEU A 19 12.70 -4.10 2.83
CA LEU A 19 12.75 -3.77 4.26
C LEU A 19 11.86 -4.68 5.09
N GLY A 20 10.63 -4.95 4.63
CA GLY A 20 9.72 -5.89 5.29
C GLY A 20 10.30 -7.31 5.39
N VAL A 21 11.02 -7.77 4.36
CA VAL A 21 11.71 -9.07 4.40
C VAL A 21 12.84 -9.07 5.42
N VAL A 22 13.65 -8.01 5.47
CA VAL A 22 14.72 -7.88 6.48
C VAL A 22 14.13 -7.89 7.90
N MET A 23 13.04 -7.15 8.13
CA MET A 23 12.33 -7.12 9.41
C MET A 23 11.82 -8.51 9.82
N TYR A 24 11.30 -9.29 8.88
CA TYR A 24 10.86 -10.66 9.15
C TYR A 24 12.02 -11.56 9.61
N PHE A 25 13.15 -11.52 8.91
CA PHE A 25 14.33 -12.32 9.28
C PHE A 25 14.92 -11.87 10.61
N ASP A 26 14.95 -10.57 10.87
CA ASP A 26 15.41 -10.04 12.15
C ASP A 26 14.49 -10.45 13.30
N ALA A 27 13.17 -10.35 13.12
CA ALA A 27 12.18 -10.83 14.09
C ALA A 27 12.30 -12.33 14.37
N LYS A 28 12.56 -13.14 13.33
CA LYS A 28 12.88 -14.56 13.47
C LYS A 28 14.17 -14.79 14.26
N ARG A 29 15.23 -14.04 13.96
CA ARG A 29 16.52 -14.14 14.65
C ARG A 29 16.39 -13.79 16.15
N LEU A 30 15.52 -12.83 16.48
CA LEU A 30 15.24 -12.40 17.84
C LEU A 30 14.22 -13.29 18.58
N ASN A 31 13.70 -14.35 17.95
CA ASN A 31 12.63 -15.20 18.51
C ASN A 31 11.40 -14.41 18.98
N LEU A 32 11.03 -13.35 18.24
CA LEU A 32 9.83 -12.59 18.53
C LEU A 32 8.58 -13.42 18.23
N LYS A 33 7.52 -13.15 18.98
CA LYS A 33 6.22 -13.75 18.73
C LYS A 33 5.68 -13.24 17.38
N ASP A 34 5.17 -14.16 16.57
CA ASP A 34 4.51 -13.89 15.28
C ASP A 34 5.30 -12.98 14.30
N PRO A 35 6.49 -13.41 13.82
CA PRO A 35 7.33 -12.62 12.90
C PRO A 35 6.60 -12.15 11.63
N GLU A 36 5.58 -12.89 11.21
CA GLU A 36 4.74 -12.59 10.04
C GLU A 36 4.00 -11.25 10.18
N LEU A 37 3.66 -10.83 11.41
CA LEU A 37 2.99 -9.55 11.65
C LEU A 37 3.85 -8.36 11.26
N TYR A 38 5.18 -8.44 11.44
CA TYR A 38 6.11 -7.38 11.06
C TYR A 38 6.20 -7.24 9.54
N TRP A 39 6.12 -8.34 8.80
CA TRP A 39 6.07 -8.32 7.35
C TRP A 39 4.71 -7.84 6.83
N LEU A 40 3.61 -8.36 7.39
CA LEU A 40 2.25 -7.96 7.04
C LEU A 40 1.99 -6.48 7.32
N GLY A 41 2.52 -5.95 8.43
CA GLY A 41 2.47 -4.53 8.75
C GLY A 41 3.15 -3.64 7.71
N VAL A 42 4.03 -4.19 6.88
CA VAL A 42 4.66 -3.50 5.75
C VAL A 42 3.86 -3.72 4.46
N VAL A 43 3.44 -4.94 4.15
CA VAL A 43 2.77 -5.26 2.87
C VAL A 43 1.32 -4.77 2.81
N VAL A 44 0.57 -4.85 3.91
CA VAL A 44 -0.85 -4.47 3.92
C VAL A 44 -1.05 -2.97 3.64
N PRO A 45 -0.29 -2.03 4.24
CA PRO A 45 -0.39 -0.62 3.89
C PRO A 45 -0.08 -0.34 2.42
N THR A 46 0.89 -1.05 1.82
CA THR A 46 1.19 -0.94 0.38
C THR A 46 -0.03 -1.25 -0.46
N ALA A 47 -0.74 -2.36 -0.19
CA ALA A 47 -1.94 -2.72 -0.92
C ALA A 47 -3.04 -1.65 -0.77
N GLY A 48 -3.20 -1.09 0.44
CA GLY A 48 -4.13 0.01 0.69
C GLY A 48 -3.84 1.25 -0.17
N PHE A 49 -2.58 1.63 -0.33
CA PHE A 49 -2.20 2.75 -1.21
C PHE A 49 -2.58 2.51 -2.67
N VAL A 50 -2.37 1.29 -3.20
CA VAL A 50 -2.76 0.96 -4.57
C VAL A 50 -4.27 1.11 -4.76
N VAL A 51 -5.07 0.62 -3.81
CA VAL A 51 -6.54 0.73 -3.85
C VAL A 51 -6.98 2.19 -3.81
N ILE A 52 -6.38 3.02 -2.93
CA ILE A 52 -6.68 4.45 -2.85
C ILE A 52 -6.36 5.15 -4.17
N LEU A 53 -5.16 4.92 -4.73
CA LEU A 53 -4.75 5.54 -5.99
C LEU A 53 -5.66 5.13 -7.15
N TYR A 54 -6.01 3.84 -7.23
CA TYR A 54 -6.97 3.35 -8.22
C TYR A 54 -8.34 4.00 -8.07
N TYR A 55 -8.87 4.05 -6.85
CA TYR A 55 -10.14 4.72 -6.55
C TYR A 55 -10.08 6.19 -7.00
N PHE A 56 -9.05 6.95 -6.62
CA PHE A 56 -8.92 8.35 -7.02
C PHE A 56 -8.75 8.54 -8.53
N SER A 57 -8.11 7.60 -9.22
CA SER A 57 -7.97 7.61 -10.68
C SER A 57 -9.29 7.34 -11.39
N LYS A 58 -10.18 6.52 -10.80
CA LYS A 58 -11.44 6.09 -11.43
C LYS A 58 -12.69 6.76 -10.89
N ARG A 59 -12.63 7.46 -9.74
CA ARG A 59 -13.79 8.01 -9.03
C ARG A 59 -14.74 8.88 -9.87
N ARG A 60 -14.25 9.52 -10.92
CA ARG A 60 -15.06 10.36 -11.81
C ARG A 60 -15.91 9.54 -12.78
N ASP A 61 -15.46 8.33 -13.10
CA ASP A 61 -16.09 7.38 -14.01
C ASP A 61 -16.96 6.36 -13.27
N LEU A 62 -16.94 6.36 -11.93
CA LEU A 62 -17.72 5.42 -11.12
C LEU A 62 -19.21 5.74 -11.24
N PRO A 63 -20.09 4.72 -11.31
CA PRO A 63 -21.54 4.92 -11.27
C PRO A 63 -21.90 5.75 -10.04
N LYS A 64 -22.58 6.86 -10.28
CA LYS A 64 -23.13 7.69 -9.20
C LYS A 64 -24.55 7.21 -8.95
N GLU A 65 -24.99 7.28 -7.70
CA GLU A 65 -26.41 7.25 -7.43
C GLU A 65 -27.04 8.40 -8.22
N CYS A 66 -27.91 8.09 -9.19
CA CYS A 66 -28.70 9.13 -9.85
C CYS A 66 -29.48 9.84 -8.75
N GLU A 67 -29.36 11.17 -8.67
CA GLU A 67 -30.30 11.98 -7.91
C GLU A 67 -31.70 11.53 -8.32
N THR A 68 -32.42 10.94 -7.37
CA THR A 68 -33.85 10.75 -7.53
C THR A 68 -34.44 12.16 -7.43
N ASP A 69 -34.64 12.79 -8.59
CA ASP A 69 -35.37 14.05 -8.73
C ASP A 69 -36.61 13.98 -7.83
N SER A 70 -36.64 14.81 -6.77
CA SER A 70 -37.80 15.04 -5.89
C SER A 70 -38.27 16.47 -6.04
#